data_AF-A0A443YZS2-F1
#
_entry.id   AF-A0A443YZS2-F1
#
_cell.length_a   1.000
_cell.length_b   1.000
_cell.length_c   1.000
_cell.angle_alpha   90.00
_cell.angle_beta   90.00
_cell.angle_gamma   90.00
#
_symmetry.space_group_name_H-M   'P 1'
#
loop_
_entity.id
_entity.type
_entity.pdbx_description
1 polymer ?
#
loop_
_entity_poly.entity_id
_entity_poly.type
_entity_poly.pdbx_seq_one_letter_code
_entity_poly.pdbx_strand_id
1 'polypeptide(L)' 'MLRKIIALFLTIAAVWAIKETYFIFTTSDADIAAKRGQLKLASLSITIPLVIASLWLWRPIPKGEK' A
#
# COMPACT_ATOMS: atom_id res chain seq x y z
N MET A 1 -10.21 20.18 -1.65
CA MET A 1 -10.53 19.32 -2.81
C MET A 1 -9.33 18.50 -3.27
N LEU A 2 -8.19 19.12 -3.59
CA LEU A 2 -6.97 18.43 -4.05
C LEU A 2 -6.49 17.28 -3.14
N ARG A 3 -6.46 17.50 -1.81
CA ARG A 3 -6.08 16.45 -0.82
C ARG A 3 -6.95 15.19 -0.91
N LYS A 4 -8.25 15.34 -1.16
CA LYS A 4 -9.18 14.19 -1.28
C LYS A 4 -8.96 13.42 -2.59
N ILE A 5 -8.63 14.13 -3.67
CA ILE A 5 -8.30 13.52 -4.96
C ILE A 5 -7.00 12.71 -4.84
N ILE A 6 -5.96 13.29 -4.21
CA ILE A 6 -4.70 12.58 -3.93
C ILE A 6 -4.97 11.36 -3.03
N ALA A 7 -5.79 11.52 -1.99
CA ALA A 7 -6.18 10.42 -1.10
C ALA A 7 -6.85 9.27 -1.88
N LEU A 8 -7.75 9.58 -2.82
CA LEU A 8 -8.42 8.59 -3.66
C LEU A 8 -7.43 7.80 -4.51
N PHE A 9 -6.54 8.48 -5.24
CA PHE A 9 -5.51 7.81 -6.04
C PHE A 9 -4.56 6.96 -5.19
N LEU A 10 -4.15 7.47 -4.02
CA LEU A 10 -3.30 6.71 -3.10
C LEU A 10 -4.02 5.46 -2.56
N THR A 11 -5.33 5.55 -2.34
CA THR A 11 -6.15 4.42 -1.88
C THR A 11 -6.25 3.35 -2.97
N ILE A 12 -6.46 3.74 -4.23
CA ILE A 12 -6.49 2.80 -5.36
C ILE A 12 -5.13 2.09 -5.49
N ALA A 13 -4.04 2.84 -5.44
CA ALA A 13 -2.69 2.28 -5.48
C ALA A 13 -2.43 1.33 -4.30
N ALA A 14 -2.88 1.68 -3.09
CA ALA A 14 -2.75 0.84 -1.90
C ALA A 14 -3.52 -0.48 -2.05
N VAL A 15 -4.76 -0.45 -2.55
CA VAL A 15 -5.54 -1.66 -2.81
C VAL A 15 -4.85 -2.55 -3.84
N TRP A 16 -4.27 -1.96 -4.89
CA TRP A 16 -3.55 -2.71 -5.90
C TRP A 16 -2.26 -3.35 -5.35
N ALA A 17 -1.50 -2.62 -4.53
CA ALA A 17 -0.33 -3.15 -3.84
C ALA A 17 -0.68 -4.29 -2.86
N ILE A 18 -1.81 -4.19 -2.15
CA ILE A 18 -2.32 -5.26 -1.28
C ILE A 18 -2.64 -6.51 -2.10
N LYS A 19 -3.32 -6.37 -3.24
CA LYS A 19 -3.60 -7.51 -4.14
C LYS A 19 -2.32 -8.20 -4.59
N GLU A 20 -1.32 -7.43 -5.00
CA GLU A 20 -0.06 -8.00 -5.50
C GLU A 20 0.74 -8.65 -4.38
N THR A 21 0.74 -8.04 -3.19
CA THR A 21 1.29 -8.65 -1.99
C THR A 21 0.60 -9.98 -1.70
N TYR A 22 -0.73 -10.04 -1.72
CA TYR A 22 -1.45 -11.30 -1.52
C TYR A 22 -1.03 -12.36 -2.54
N PHE A 23 -0.95 -12.01 -3.82
CA PHE A 23 -0.50 -12.91 -4.88
C PHE A 23 0.92 -13.47 -4.63
N ILE A 24 1.88 -12.60 -4.26
CA ILE A 24 3.25 -13.01 -3.90
C ILE A 24 3.28 -13.93 -2.68
N PHE A 25 2.34 -13.73 -1.74
CA PHE A 25 2.21 -14.55 -0.55
C PHE A 25 1.52 -15.89 -0.80
N THR A 26 0.64 -16.02 -1.79
CA THR A 26 -0.14 -17.25 -2.03
C THR A 26 0.27 -18.04 -3.26
N THR A 27 0.99 -17.45 -4.22
CA THR A 27 1.40 -18.16 -5.44
C THR A 27 2.36 -19.31 -5.12
N SER A 28 2.25 -20.37 -5.93
CA SER A 28 3.12 -21.55 -5.92
C SER A 28 4.10 -21.56 -7.11
N ASP A 29 4.22 -20.44 -7.83
CA ASP A 29 5.19 -20.28 -8.91
C ASP A 29 6.62 -20.51 -8.41
N ALA A 30 7.38 -21.36 -9.11
CA ALA A 30 8.71 -21.79 -8.71
C ALA A 30 9.72 -20.62 -8.64
N ASP A 31 9.63 -19.67 -9.57
CA ASP A 31 10.49 -18.47 -9.58
C ASP A 31 10.19 -17.51 -8.42
N ILE A 32 8.90 -17.38 -8.06
CA ILE A 32 8.46 -16.54 -6.95
C ILE A 32 8.77 -17.23 -5.63
N ALA A 33 8.66 -18.56 -5.56
CA ALA A 33 9.05 -19.35 -4.39
C ALA A 33 10.55 -19.24 -4.09
N ALA A 34 11.40 -19.25 -5.13
CA ALA A 34 12.85 -19.11 -4.99
C ALA A 34 13.28 -17.74 -4.43
N LYS A 35 12.55 -16.66 -4.77
CA LYS A 35 12.83 -15.29 -4.30
C LYS A 35 11.83 -14.77 -3.26
N ARG A 36 11.02 -15.65 -2.69
CA ARG A 36 9.86 -15.28 -1.85
C ARG A 36 10.23 -14.41 -0.67
N GLY A 37 11.38 -14.66 -0.04
CA GLY A 37 11.88 -13.84 1.08
C GLY A 37 12.09 -12.37 0.67
N GLN A 38 12.80 -12.13 -0.43
CA GLN A 38 13.06 -10.78 -0.94
C GLN A 38 11.77 -10.12 -1.46
N LEU A 39 10.95 -10.87 -2.19
CA LEU A 39 9.70 -10.36 -2.75
C LEU A 39 8.70 -9.99 -1.65
N LYS A 40 8.55 -10.80 -0.60
CA LYS A 40 7.70 -10.46 0.56
C LYS A 40 8.16 -9.18 1.23
N LEU A 41 9.46 -9.04 1.44
CA LEU A 41 10.04 -7.89 2.12
C LEU A 41 9.85 -6.61 1.28
N ALA A 42 10.10 -6.68 -0.03
CA ALA A 42 9.82 -5.58 -0.95
C ALA A 42 8.33 -5.20 -0.96
N SER A 43 7.44 -6.18 -1.06
CA SER A 43 5.98 -5.98 -1.11
C SER A 43 5.46 -5.31 0.17
N LEU A 44 5.87 -5.81 1.34
CA LEU A 44 5.52 -5.23 2.64
C LEU A 44 6.09 -3.82 2.81
N SER A 45 7.34 -3.60 2.38
CA SER A 45 8.01 -2.30 2.50
C SER A 45 7.31 -1.21 1.69
N ILE A 46 6.61 -1.57 0.61
CA ILE A 46 5.84 -0.64 -0.21
C ILE A 46 4.41 -0.50 0.34
N THR A 47 3.77 -1.62 0.68
CA THR A 47 2.35 -1.64 1.05
C THR A 47 2.09 -0.99 2.40
N ILE A 48 2.95 -1.22 3.41
CA ILE A 48 2.76 -0.64 4.74
C ILE A 48 2.77 0.90 4.70
N PRO A 49 3.79 1.57 4.12
CA PRO A 49 3.79 3.03 4.02
C PRO A 49 2.64 3.57 3.18
N LEU A 50 2.25 2.89 2.10
CA LEU A 50 1.12 3.31 1.25
C LEU A 50 -0.20 3.31 2.02
N VAL A 51 -0.45 2.26 2.80
CA VAL A 51 -1.65 2.16 3.64
C VAL A 51 -1.64 3.25 4.73
N ILE A 52 -0.52 3.45 5.41
CA ILE A 52 -0.38 4.51 6.43
C ILE A 52 -0.60 5.90 5.81
N ALA A 53 0.05 6.18 4.68
CA ALA A 53 -0.08 7.45 3.98
C ALA A 53 -1.52 7.68 3.50
N SER A 54 -2.18 6.64 2.99
CA SER A 54 -3.58 6.70 2.57
C SER A 54 -4.49 7.05 3.75
N LEU A 55 -4.38 6.33 4.88
CA LEU A 55 -5.16 6.62 6.09
C LEU A 55 -4.89 8.02 6.64
N TRP A 56 -3.63 8.48 6.59
CA TRP A 56 -3.26 9.82 7.03
C TRP A 56 -3.83 10.92 6.14
N LEU A 57 -3.92 10.68 4.84
CA LEU A 57 -4.56 11.58 3.87
C LEU A 57 -6.07 11.71 4.10
N TRP A 58 -6.72 10.65 4.57
CA TRP A 58 -8.14 10.66 4.95
C TRP A 58 -8.41 11.25 6.34
N ARG A 59 -7.39 11.37 7.20
CA ARG A 59 -7.56 11.91 8.55
C ARG A 59 -8.04 13.38 8.51
N PRO A 60 -9.10 13.73 9.27
CA PRO A 60 -9.55 15.12 9.37
C PRO A 60 -8.46 15.97 10.03
N ILE A 61 -8.12 17.11 9.41
CA ILE A 61 -7.21 18.09 10.01
C ILE A 61 -7.98 18.77 11.14
N PRO A 62 -7.53 18.70 12.40
CA PRO A 62 -8.18 19.41 13.50
C PRO A 62 -8.09 20.92 13.25
N LYS A 63 -9.17 21.65 13.58
CA LYS A 63 -9.38 23.08 13.24
C LYS A 63 -8.42 24.07 13.96
N GLY A 64 -7.26 23.60 14.44
CA GLY A 64 -6.28 24.36 15.21
C GLY A 64 -4.88 24.46 14.61
N GLU A 65 -4.55 23.70 13.56
CA GLU A 65 -3.33 23.91 12.77
C GLU A 65 -3.68 24.81 11.58
N LYS A 66 -3.36 26.11 11.70
CA LYS A 66 -3.22 27.03 10.57
C LYS A 66 -1.74 27.24 10.31
#